data_AF-A0AA89BTJ6-F1
#
_entry.id   AF-A0AA89BTJ6-F1
#
_cell.length_a   1.000
_cell.length_b   1.000
_cell.length_c   1.000
_cell.angle_alpha   90.00
_cell.angle_beta   90.00
_cell.angle_gamma   90.00
#
_symmetry.space_group_name_H-M   'P 1'
#
loop_
_entity.id
_entity.type
_entity.pdbx_description
1 polymer ?
#
loop_
_entity_poly.entity_id
_entity_poly.type
_entity_poly.pdbx_seq_one_letter_code
_entity_poly.pdbx_strand_id
1 'polypeptide(L)'
;MHMHIQPVVCGDLAAETANDTWIFCWFVSLSVSAASGNPTDICLLKLMRLNAELEAKTANLVREAEEVLREQESALYKSRLLDNINSEEFLKDFDDDFSRPNENVPVSKPPSRPSSKLTNQTQSRPQSKTKLPAKPRPKSGKSNLADNVAVPDNAFITDFKNFSFENAITNIEGKVDDNDLPDDDDDDVIPQAAADMGSEATIRFLKAKLRVMQEELDRLGQECNKKDEANTVLSSRIKELEDERGRLHRTNASQQTQIDKFKSIAEEAKGKSDSLDTQLASVRKELDGLKRSQKQQASSQSATEVRLNRALEEIEKYKDQLHRSKSASKESTDQERRKMDQLLADNKRLEKQKNELMTGFKKQLKLIDVLKRQKMHVEAAKMLAFSEEEFVKALEWGS
;
A
#
# COMPACT_ATOMS: atom_id res chain seq x y z
N MET A 1 9.70 -48.65 -25.52
CA MET A 1 11.06 -48.75 -24.93
C MET A 1 12.01 -47.97 -25.81
N HIS A 2 12.61 -46.90 -25.30
CA HIS A 2 13.92 -46.33 -25.65
C HIS A 2 14.12 -45.14 -24.70
N MET A 3 15.02 -45.26 -23.73
CA MET A 3 15.44 -44.15 -22.88
C MET A 3 16.88 -43.76 -23.24
N HIS A 4 17.11 -42.47 -23.45
CA HIS A 4 18.45 -41.89 -23.48
C HIS A 4 18.88 -41.55 -22.05
N ILE A 5 20.11 -41.89 -21.69
CA ILE A 5 20.77 -41.46 -20.46
C ILE A 5 22.04 -40.73 -20.88
N GLN A 6 22.17 -39.46 -20.49
CA GLN A 6 23.43 -38.73 -20.59
C GLN A 6 24.25 -38.88 -19.29
N PRO A 7 25.59 -38.85 -19.36
CA PRO A 7 26.46 -39.03 -18.20
C PRO A 7 26.57 -37.76 -17.34
N VAL A 8 26.66 -37.93 -16.03
CA VAL A 8 26.89 -36.85 -15.06
C VAL A 8 28.37 -36.49 -15.01
N VAL A 9 28.67 -35.19 -14.98
CA VAL A 9 30.03 -34.65 -14.83
C VAL A 9 30.51 -34.88 -13.40
N CYS A 10 31.59 -35.64 -13.23
CA CYS A 10 32.25 -35.85 -11.95
C CYS A 10 33.46 -34.90 -11.86
N GLY A 11 33.24 -33.68 -11.35
CA GLY A 11 34.26 -32.60 -11.34
C GLY A 11 34.48 -31.90 -10.00
N ASP A 12 33.43 -31.69 -9.20
CA ASP A 12 33.47 -30.66 -8.16
C ASP A 12 34.07 -31.07 -6.80
N LEU A 13 34.01 -32.36 -6.41
CA LEU A 13 34.48 -32.80 -5.08
C LEU A 13 36.00 -32.66 -4.84
N ALA A 14 36.81 -32.52 -5.89
CA ALA A 14 38.26 -32.38 -5.76
C ALA A 14 38.70 -30.93 -5.45
N ALA A 15 37.87 -29.93 -5.73
CA ALA A 15 38.22 -28.53 -5.56
C ALA A 15 37.97 -28.01 -4.12
N GLU A 16 36.89 -28.45 -3.47
CA GLU A 16 36.55 -28.02 -2.10
C GLU A 16 37.61 -28.44 -1.07
N THR A 17 38.04 -29.71 -1.08
CA THR A 17 39.02 -30.22 -0.10
C THR A 17 40.39 -29.53 -0.17
N ALA A 18 40.81 -29.10 -1.36
CA ALA A 18 42.03 -28.32 -1.53
C ALA A 18 41.88 -26.90 -0.94
N ASN A 19 40.76 -26.23 -1.21
CA ASN A 19 40.47 -24.90 -0.67
C ASN A 19 40.38 -24.91 0.87
N ASP A 20 39.67 -25.89 1.44
CA ASP A 20 39.54 -26.04 2.89
C ASP A 20 40.89 -26.22 3.57
N THR A 21 41.81 -26.99 2.98
CA THR A 21 43.15 -27.19 3.53
C THR A 21 43.98 -25.90 3.54
N TRP A 22 43.89 -25.08 2.47
CA TRP A 22 44.55 -23.78 2.42
C TRP A 22 43.91 -22.76 3.37
N ILE A 23 42.59 -22.74 3.49
CA ILE A 23 41.87 -21.90 4.46
C ILE A 23 42.27 -22.29 5.88
N PHE A 24 42.36 -23.58 6.21
CA PHE A 24 42.76 -24.05 7.53
C PHE A 24 44.22 -23.67 7.86
N CYS A 25 45.16 -23.86 6.92
CA CYS A 25 46.54 -23.40 7.08
C CYS A 25 46.64 -21.87 7.25
N TRP A 26 45.83 -21.09 6.51
CA TRP A 26 45.80 -19.63 6.66
C TRP A 26 45.22 -19.23 8.02
N PHE A 27 44.15 -19.89 8.49
CA PHE A 27 43.55 -19.66 9.81
C PHE A 27 44.49 -20.02 10.96
N VAL A 28 45.23 -21.13 10.84
CA VAL A 28 46.24 -21.55 11.83
C VAL A 28 47.42 -20.56 11.84
N SER A 29 47.92 -20.15 10.68
CA SER A 29 49.00 -19.16 10.59
C SER A 29 48.57 -17.79 11.14
N LEU A 30 47.33 -17.37 10.89
CA LEU A 30 46.76 -16.12 11.42
C LEU A 30 46.53 -16.22 12.94
N SER A 31 46.16 -17.39 13.46
CA SER A 31 46.00 -17.64 14.90
C SER A 31 47.34 -17.66 15.64
N VAL A 32 48.40 -18.19 15.01
CA VAL A 32 49.77 -18.14 15.53
C VAL A 32 50.34 -16.71 15.48
N SER A 33 50.00 -15.92 14.46
CA SER A 33 50.35 -14.48 14.39
C SER A 33 49.57 -13.64 15.42
N ALA A 34 48.29 -13.92 15.64
CA ALA A 34 47.47 -13.23 16.64
C ALA A 34 48.02 -13.40 18.07
N ALA A 35 48.72 -14.50 18.36
CA ALA A 35 49.42 -14.70 19.63
C ALA A 35 50.63 -13.76 19.84
N SER A 36 51.16 -13.11 18.79
CA SER A 36 52.26 -12.15 18.90
C SER A 36 51.81 -10.70 19.12
N GLY A 37 50.51 -10.46 19.37
CA GLY A 37 50.00 -9.16 19.84
C GLY A 37 50.03 -8.01 18.83
N ASN A 38 50.14 -8.29 17.53
CA ASN A 38 50.21 -7.26 16.50
C ASN A 38 48.86 -6.50 16.38
N PRO A 39 48.82 -5.16 16.48
CA PRO A 39 47.57 -4.39 16.49
C PRO A 39 46.82 -4.43 15.15
N THR A 40 47.51 -4.73 14.04
CA THR A 40 46.93 -4.99 12.72
C THR A 40 46.02 -6.21 12.72
N ASP A 41 46.45 -7.28 13.39
CA ASP A 41 45.81 -8.60 13.33
C ASP A 41 44.54 -8.60 14.20
N ILE A 42 44.57 -7.85 15.32
CA ILE A 42 43.40 -7.55 16.15
C ILE A 42 42.35 -6.76 15.34
N CYS A 43 42.79 -5.81 14.52
CA CYS A 43 41.90 -5.02 13.65
C CYS A 43 41.27 -5.90 12.56
N LEU A 44 42.07 -6.77 11.93
CA LEU A 44 41.60 -7.72 10.91
C LEU A 44 40.58 -8.71 11.49
N LEU A 45 40.85 -9.31 12.66
CA LEU A 45 39.90 -10.18 13.35
C LEU A 45 38.58 -9.46 13.69
N LYS A 46 38.66 -8.18 14.07
CA LYS A 46 37.46 -7.37 14.35
C LYS A 46 36.67 -7.05 13.08
N LEU A 47 37.35 -6.81 11.95
CA LEU A 47 36.72 -6.63 10.63
C LEU A 47 36.06 -7.94 10.15
N MET A 48 36.74 -9.08 10.24
CA MET A 48 36.19 -10.38 9.87
C MET A 48 34.96 -10.74 10.72
N ARG A 49 35.01 -10.49 12.04
CA ARG A 49 33.86 -10.69 12.93
C ARG A 49 32.69 -9.78 12.57
N LEU A 50 32.95 -8.51 12.23
CA LEU A 50 31.90 -7.58 11.82
C LEU A 50 31.30 -7.96 10.45
N ASN A 51 32.12 -8.48 9.53
CA ASN A 51 31.64 -8.95 8.22
C ASN A 51 30.78 -10.21 8.37
N ALA A 52 31.20 -11.17 9.19
CA ALA A 52 30.38 -12.35 9.53
C ALA A 52 29.07 -11.97 10.24
N GLU A 53 29.06 -10.93 11.07
CA GLU A 53 27.83 -10.40 11.68
C GLU A 53 26.92 -9.70 10.66
N LEU A 54 27.49 -9.02 9.66
CA LEU A 54 26.74 -8.45 8.53
C LEU A 54 26.15 -9.53 7.63
N GLU A 55 26.95 -10.54 7.27
CA GLU A 55 26.50 -11.72 6.50
C GLU A 55 25.38 -12.47 7.23
N ALA A 56 25.50 -12.69 8.53
CA ALA A 56 24.44 -13.31 9.34
C ALA A 56 23.15 -12.46 9.41
N LYS A 57 23.27 -11.13 9.49
CA LYS A 57 22.12 -10.22 9.43
C LYS A 57 21.46 -10.23 8.04
N THR A 58 22.25 -10.22 6.97
CA THR A 58 21.76 -10.33 5.60
C THR A 58 21.07 -11.67 5.37
N ALA A 59 21.64 -12.79 5.82
CA ALA A 59 21.02 -14.11 5.73
C ALA A 59 19.70 -14.22 6.52
N ASN A 60 19.60 -13.58 7.69
CA ASN A 60 18.34 -13.51 8.44
C ASN A 60 17.29 -12.65 7.72
N LEU A 61 17.67 -11.50 7.18
CA LEU A 61 16.76 -10.59 6.45
C LEU A 61 16.27 -11.22 5.14
N VAL A 62 17.13 -11.97 4.43
CA VAL A 62 16.72 -12.77 3.27
C VAL A 62 15.73 -13.86 3.67
N ARG A 63 15.97 -14.58 4.77
CA ARG A 63 15.04 -15.61 5.27
C ARG A 63 13.67 -15.03 5.67
N GLU A 64 13.65 -13.85 6.28
CA GLU A 64 12.42 -13.11 6.61
C GLU A 64 11.67 -12.69 5.34
N ALA A 65 12.38 -12.21 4.30
CA ALA A 65 11.78 -11.90 3.01
C ALA A 65 11.22 -13.13 2.29
N GLU A 66 11.92 -14.27 2.33
CA GLU A 66 11.46 -15.56 1.81
C GLU A 66 10.22 -16.08 2.57
N GLU A 67 10.14 -15.84 3.88
CA GLU A 67 8.96 -16.18 4.69
C GLU A 67 7.75 -15.32 4.30
N VAL A 68 7.91 -14.01 4.17
CA VAL A 68 6.84 -13.11 3.71
C VAL A 68 6.36 -13.45 2.30
N LEU A 69 7.28 -13.80 1.37
CA LEU A 69 6.92 -14.26 0.02
C LEU A 69 6.13 -15.58 0.07
N ARG A 70 6.59 -16.56 0.86
CA ARG A 70 5.91 -17.85 1.09
C ARG A 70 4.54 -17.69 1.75
N GLU A 71 4.36 -16.72 2.64
CA GLU A 71 3.05 -16.36 3.20
C GLU A 71 2.13 -15.72 2.15
N GLN A 72 2.65 -14.82 1.32
CA GLN A 72 1.88 -14.23 0.21
C GLN A 72 1.49 -15.29 -0.82
N GLU A 73 2.38 -16.20 -1.21
CA GLU A 73 2.06 -17.34 -2.07
C GLU A 73 1.01 -18.26 -1.44
N SER A 74 1.11 -18.53 -0.13
CA SER A 74 0.08 -19.30 0.59
C SER A 74 -1.27 -18.58 0.60
N ALA A 75 -1.29 -17.26 0.76
CA ALA A 75 -2.51 -16.45 0.72
C ALA A 75 -3.12 -16.40 -0.68
N LEU A 76 -2.30 -16.23 -1.73
CA LEU A 76 -2.73 -16.27 -3.13
C LEU A 76 -3.23 -17.67 -3.51
N TYR A 77 -2.58 -18.74 -3.04
CA TYR A 77 -3.05 -20.11 -3.26
C TYR A 77 -4.39 -20.37 -2.56
N LYS A 78 -4.57 -19.90 -1.32
CA LYS A 78 -5.86 -19.97 -0.60
C LYS A 78 -6.95 -19.15 -1.29
N SER A 79 -6.65 -17.97 -1.82
CA SER A 79 -7.58 -17.18 -2.63
C SER A 79 -7.98 -17.93 -3.90
N ARG A 80 -7.00 -18.47 -4.63
CA ARG A 80 -7.21 -19.23 -5.87
C ARG A 80 -7.99 -20.53 -5.65
N LEU A 81 -7.84 -21.15 -4.48
CA LEU A 81 -8.64 -22.33 -4.09
C LEU A 81 -10.13 -21.97 -3.87
N LEU A 82 -10.42 -20.75 -3.41
CA LEU A 82 -11.78 -20.22 -3.27
C LEU A 82 -12.35 -19.80 -4.64
N ASP A 83 -11.54 -19.21 -5.52
CA ASP A 83 -11.94 -18.84 -6.89
C ASP A 83 -12.26 -20.08 -7.76
N ASN A 84 -11.73 -21.25 -7.42
CA ASN A 84 -12.00 -22.53 -8.09
C ASN A 84 -13.31 -23.20 -7.64
N ILE A 85 -14.05 -22.65 -6.67
CA ILE A 85 -15.39 -23.13 -6.32
C ILE A 85 -16.38 -22.50 -7.32
N ASN A 86 -16.66 -23.25 -8.40
CA ASN A 86 -17.63 -22.84 -9.41
C ASN A 86 -19.04 -22.77 -8.80
N SER A 87 -19.48 -21.56 -8.47
CA SER A 87 -20.79 -21.31 -7.85
C SER A 87 -21.97 -21.72 -8.74
N GLU A 88 -21.79 -21.84 -10.06
CA GLU A 88 -22.83 -22.31 -10.98
C GLU A 88 -23.03 -23.84 -10.99
N GLU A 89 -22.02 -24.63 -10.58
CA GLU A 89 -22.11 -26.09 -10.60
C GLU A 89 -22.86 -26.62 -9.36
N PHE A 90 -22.60 -26.03 -8.19
CA PHE A 90 -23.31 -26.36 -6.94
C PHE A 90 -24.79 -25.95 -6.95
N LEU A 91 -25.18 -24.95 -7.75
CA LEU A 91 -26.57 -24.52 -7.90
C LEU A 91 -27.36 -25.36 -8.92
N LYS A 92 -26.68 -26.04 -9.85
CA LYS A 92 -27.34 -26.80 -10.94
C LYS A 92 -27.98 -28.10 -10.47
N ASP A 93 -27.47 -28.69 -9.40
CA ASP A 93 -27.95 -29.97 -8.84
C ASP A 93 -29.28 -29.83 -8.04
N PHE A 94 -29.79 -28.60 -7.86
CA PHE A 94 -31.04 -28.33 -7.14
C PHE A 94 -32.22 -27.87 -8.02
N ASP A 95 -32.00 -27.55 -9.29
CA ASP A 95 -33.04 -26.98 -10.18
C ASP A 95 -33.77 -28.00 -11.08
N ASP A 96 -33.31 -29.26 -11.15
CA ASP A 96 -33.75 -30.22 -12.20
C ASP A 96 -34.97 -31.10 -11.83
N ASP A 97 -35.56 -30.97 -10.62
CA ASP A 97 -36.71 -31.79 -10.15
C ASP A 97 -38.05 -31.01 -10.07
N PHE A 98 -38.10 -29.73 -10.44
CA PHE A 98 -39.37 -28.97 -10.43
C PHE A 98 -39.65 -28.15 -11.70
N SER A 99 -40.57 -28.71 -12.50
CA SER A 99 -41.58 -28.03 -13.33
C SER A 99 -41.28 -27.79 -14.82
N ARG A 100 -41.85 -28.68 -15.64
CA ARG A 100 -42.58 -28.32 -16.87
C ARG A 100 -43.84 -29.20 -16.99
N PRO A 101 -44.88 -28.84 -17.78
CA PRO A 101 -45.08 -27.60 -18.54
C PRO A 101 -46.43 -26.89 -18.27
N ASN A 102 -46.58 -25.62 -18.68
CA ASN A 102 -47.68 -25.24 -19.59
C ASN A 102 -47.39 -23.93 -20.35
N GLU A 103 -47.99 -23.76 -21.52
CA GLU A 103 -47.84 -22.62 -22.43
C GLU A 103 -48.86 -21.50 -22.12
N ASN A 104 -48.52 -20.23 -22.41
CA ASN A 104 -49.29 -19.33 -23.30
C ASN A 104 -48.93 -17.81 -23.18
N VAL A 105 -48.21 -17.28 -24.18
CA VAL A 105 -48.36 -15.95 -24.88
C VAL A 105 -48.39 -14.61 -24.03
N PRO A 106 -48.28 -13.38 -24.59
CA PRO A 106 -46.96 -12.69 -24.63
C PRO A 106 -46.93 -11.16 -24.26
N VAL A 107 -45.75 -10.53 -24.47
CA VAL A 107 -45.50 -9.08 -24.70
C VAL A 107 -45.64 -8.09 -23.52
N SER A 108 -44.51 -7.48 -23.09
CA SER A 108 -44.21 -6.02 -23.24
C SER A 108 -42.96 -5.55 -22.45
N LYS A 109 -42.26 -4.53 -22.96
CA LYS A 109 -41.28 -3.66 -22.26
C LYS A 109 -41.74 -2.18 -22.41
N PRO A 110 -40.99 -1.19 -21.90
CA PRO A 110 -41.17 -0.47 -20.63
C PRO A 110 -41.78 0.95 -20.85
N PRO A 111 -42.00 1.77 -19.80
CA PRO A 111 -40.99 2.76 -19.35
C PRO A 111 -41.05 2.96 -17.80
N SER A 112 -40.48 3.97 -17.10
CA SER A 112 -39.68 5.17 -17.44
C SER A 112 -38.80 5.59 -16.23
N ARG A 113 -37.80 6.46 -16.45
CA ARG A 113 -37.26 7.39 -15.41
C ARG A 113 -38.14 8.65 -15.32
N PRO A 114 -38.13 9.36 -14.18
CA PRO A 114 -38.20 10.82 -14.19
C PRO A 114 -36.88 11.45 -13.70
N SER A 115 -36.46 12.51 -14.39
CA SER A 115 -35.38 13.41 -13.98
C SER A 115 -35.94 14.65 -13.29
N SER A 116 -35.30 15.13 -12.22
CA SER A 116 -35.56 16.47 -11.66
C SER A 116 -34.34 17.37 -11.80
N LYS A 117 -34.47 18.42 -12.63
CA LYS A 117 -33.62 19.63 -12.63
C LYS A 117 -34.35 20.77 -11.90
N LEU A 118 -33.68 21.92 -11.78
CA LEU A 118 -34.07 23.21 -11.15
C LEU A 118 -33.80 23.28 -9.63
N THR A 119 -33.36 24.41 -9.05
CA THR A 119 -32.81 25.67 -9.62
C THR A 119 -31.98 26.42 -8.56
N ASN A 120 -31.02 27.22 -9.05
CA ASN A 120 -30.25 28.27 -8.37
C ASN A 120 -30.86 28.91 -7.10
N GLN A 121 -29.98 29.20 -6.13
CA GLN A 121 -29.82 30.59 -5.69
C GLN A 121 -28.39 30.87 -5.20
N THR A 122 -27.95 32.12 -5.36
CA THR A 122 -26.57 32.58 -5.19
C THR A 122 -26.44 33.59 -4.05
N GLN A 123 -25.18 33.81 -3.61
CA GLN A 123 -24.71 34.90 -2.75
C GLN A 123 -25.00 34.80 -1.25
N SER A 124 -23.94 34.70 -0.44
CA SER A 124 -23.37 35.90 0.20
C SER A 124 -22.05 35.59 0.94
N ARG A 125 -21.21 36.62 1.07
CA ARG A 125 -19.94 36.65 1.81
C ARG A 125 -20.08 37.65 2.96
N PRO A 126 -19.36 37.44 4.08
CA PRO A 126 -18.87 38.57 4.87
C PRO A 126 -17.34 38.59 5.05
N GLN A 127 -16.83 39.77 5.37
CA GLN A 127 -15.44 40.07 5.73
C GLN A 127 -15.42 40.78 7.09
N SER A 128 -14.47 40.44 7.97
CA SER A 128 -13.82 41.31 8.99
C SER A 128 -12.77 40.47 9.73
N LYS A 129 -11.51 40.86 9.98
CA LYS A 129 -10.84 42.09 10.47
C LYS A 129 -10.90 42.30 12.00
N THR A 130 -9.87 41.83 12.72
CA THR A 130 -9.23 42.42 13.92
C THR A 130 -7.94 41.61 14.21
N LYS A 131 -6.73 42.16 14.05
CA LYS A 131 -5.87 42.97 14.96
C LYS A 131 -5.06 42.16 16.01
N LEU A 132 -3.77 42.53 16.13
CA LEU A 132 -2.67 41.91 16.89
C LEU A 132 -2.73 42.21 18.41
N PRO A 133 -1.90 41.55 19.27
CA PRO A 133 -0.60 42.16 19.59
C PRO A 133 0.61 41.20 19.81
N ALA A 134 1.81 41.80 19.62
CA ALA A 134 3.11 41.59 20.30
C ALA A 134 3.87 40.22 20.38
N LYS A 135 5.14 40.32 19.95
CA LYS A 135 6.39 39.54 20.17
C LYS A 135 6.63 38.96 21.59
N PRO A 136 7.47 37.90 21.75
CA PRO A 136 8.94 38.01 21.64
C PRO A 136 9.70 36.95 20.80
N ARG A 137 11.02 37.16 20.65
CA ARG A 137 12.01 36.35 19.88
C ARG A 137 12.42 35.06 20.61
N PRO A 138 13.04 34.10 19.90
CA PRO A 138 14.48 33.87 20.14
C PRO A 138 15.36 33.91 18.87
N LYS A 139 16.69 33.75 19.04
CA LYS A 139 17.73 33.83 17.99
C LYS A 139 18.27 32.44 17.62
N SER A 140 18.40 32.17 16.32
CA SER A 140 19.39 31.29 15.69
C SER A 140 19.35 31.62 14.19
N GLY A 141 20.42 31.98 13.50
CA GLY A 141 21.73 31.34 13.52
C GLY A 141 21.98 30.75 12.13
N LYS A 142 21.95 31.60 11.09
CA LYS A 142 22.21 31.19 9.71
C LYS A 142 23.70 31.38 9.41
N SER A 143 24.41 30.28 9.21
CA SER A 143 25.80 30.27 8.77
C SER A 143 25.87 30.42 7.25
N ASN A 144 26.36 31.57 6.77
CA ASN A 144 26.79 31.71 5.39
C ASN A 144 28.16 31.04 5.23
N LEU A 145 28.22 29.85 4.62
CA LEU A 145 29.46 29.23 4.14
C LEU A 145 29.45 29.22 2.61
N ALA A 146 29.57 30.40 2.02
CA ALA A 146 29.74 30.59 0.57
C ALA A 146 30.38 31.95 0.26
N ASP A 147 31.35 32.39 1.06
CA ASP A 147 32.23 33.51 0.70
C ASP A 147 33.58 33.38 1.42
N ASN A 148 34.50 32.64 0.80
CA ASN A 148 35.91 32.51 1.20
C ASN A 148 36.76 32.29 -0.06
N VAL A 149 36.55 33.15 -1.06
CA VAL A 149 37.56 33.43 -2.08
C VAL A 149 38.15 34.77 -1.70
N ALA A 150 39.41 34.78 -1.25
CA ALA A 150 40.12 36.02 -0.96
C ALA A 150 40.38 36.75 -2.28
N VAL A 151 39.47 37.63 -2.67
CA VAL A 151 39.74 38.66 -3.67
C VAL A 151 40.78 39.60 -3.04
N PRO A 152 41.98 39.78 -3.64
CA PRO A 152 42.95 40.73 -3.13
C PRO A 152 42.32 42.13 -3.12
N ASP A 153 42.37 42.79 -1.97
CA ASP A 153 41.76 44.11 -1.82
C ASP A 153 42.43 45.10 -2.77
N ASN A 154 41.64 45.91 -3.50
CA ASN A 154 42.15 46.74 -4.58
C ASN A 154 43.20 47.77 -4.09
N ALA A 155 43.22 48.06 -2.79
CA ALA A 155 44.25 48.88 -2.13
C ALA A 155 45.67 48.32 -2.30
N PHE A 156 45.87 47.00 -2.19
CA PHE A 156 47.19 46.37 -2.28
C PHE A 156 47.78 46.43 -3.70
N ILE A 157 46.91 46.39 -4.71
CA ILE A 157 47.30 46.50 -6.13
C ILE A 157 47.67 47.95 -6.49
N THR A 158 47.07 48.96 -5.85
CA THR A 158 47.49 50.37 -6.01
C THR A 158 48.87 50.65 -5.41
N ASP A 159 49.20 50.10 -4.23
CA ASP A 159 50.51 50.34 -3.61
C ASP A 159 51.65 49.69 -4.42
N PHE A 160 51.41 48.55 -5.06
CA PHE A 160 52.38 47.93 -5.96
C PHE A 160 52.59 48.70 -7.28
N LYS A 161 51.60 49.51 -7.71
CA LYS A 161 51.74 50.44 -8.85
C LYS A 161 52.42 51.76 -8.49
N ASN A 162 52.35 52.17 -7.23
CA ASN A 162 53.05 53.37 -6.74
C ASN A 162 54.55 53.14 -6.56
N PHE A 163 54.99 51.88 -6.43
CA PHE A 163 56.42 51.50 -6.52
C PHE A 163 56.85 51.37 -8.00
N SER A 164 56.73 52.48 -8.74
CA SER A 164 57.09 52.53 -10.16
C SER A 164 58.59 52.29 -10.36
N PHE A 165 58.93 51.25 -11.12
CA PHE A 165 60.30 50.89 -11.45
C PHE A 165 61.00 52.00 -12.25
N GLU A 166 60.27 52.73 -13.12
CA GLU A 166 60.76 53.98 -13.72
C GLU A 166 61.29 54.96 -12.67
N ASN A 167 60.53 55.27 -11.61
CA ASN A 167 60.96 56.27 -10.61
C ASN A 167 62.22 55.83 -9.84
N ALA A 168 62.40 54.52 -9.64
CA ALA A 168 63.61 53.98 -9.04
C ALA A 168 64.80 54.09 -10.00
N ILE A 169 64.60 53.82 -11.30
CA ILE A 169 65.61 54.00 -12.34
C ILE A 169 66.00 55.47 -12.48
N THR A 170 65.05 56.41 -12.59
CA THR A 170 65.36 57.84 -12.77
C THR A 170 66.11 58.43 -11.56
N ASN A 171 65.87 57.91 -10.35
CA ASN A 171 66.59 58.29 -9.14
C ASN A 171 67.98 57.63 -9.01
N ILE A 172 68.26 56.58 -9.79
CA ILE A 172 69.59 55.97 -9.93
C ILE A 172 70.36 56.67 -11.06
N GLU A 173 69.73 56.87 -12.23
CA GLU A 173 70.31 57.60 -13.36
C GLU A 173 70.67 59.05 -12.96
N GLY A 174 69.77 59.77 -12.27
CA GLY A 174 70.08 61.11 -11.75
C GLY A 174 71.22 61.15 -10.74
N LYS A 175 71.49 60.05 -10.03
CA LYS A 175 72.65 59.90 -9.13
C LYS A 175 73.94 59.44 -9.81
N VAL A 176 73.89 59.14 -11.10
CA VAL A 176 75.05 58.75 -11.93
C VAL A 176 75.40 59.88 -12.91
N ASP A 177 74.43 60.73 -13.29
CA ASP A 177 74.64 61.93 -14.11
C ASP A 177 75.15 63.12 -13.25
N ASP A 178 74.79 63.17 -11.96
CA ASP A 178 75.49 63.99 -10.95
C ASP A 178 76.90 63.42 -10.70
N ASN A 179 77.85 63.93 -11.48
CA ASN A 179 79.27 63.54 -11.54
C ASN A 179 80.09 63.97 -10.30
N ASP A 180 79.53 63.85 -9.10
CA ASP A 180 80.18 64.06 -7.80
C ASP A 180 80.49 62.69 -7.14
N LEU A 181 81.17 61.82 -7.89
CA LEU A 181 82.09 60.87 -7.25
C LEU A 181 83.28 61.71 -6.74
N PRO A 182 83.63 61.66 -5.45
CA PRO A 182 84.95 62.11 -5.06
C PRO A 182 85.97 61.24 -5.82
N ASP A 183 86.93 61.89 -6.49
CA ASP A 183 88.17 61.21 -6.85
C ASP A 183 88.81 60.78 -5.52
N ASP A 184 88.70 59.49 -5.19
CA ASP A 184 89.49 58.84 -4.13
C ASP A 184 90.95 58.77 -4.61
N ASP A 185 91.62 59.93 -4.64
CA ASP A 185 93.04 60.14 -4.98
C ASP A 185 94.00 59.50 -3.94
N ASP A 186 93.46 58.76 -2.98
CA ASP A 186 94.18 57.99 -1.93
C ASP A 186 94.09 56.46 -2.15
N ASP A 187 93.97 56.00 -3.40
CA ASP A 187 94.14 54.58 -3.76
C ASP A 187 95.64 54.17 -3.75
N ASP A 188 96.30 54.49 -2.64
CA ASP A 188 97.66 54.10 -2.31
C ASP A 188 97.66 52.59 -1.99
N VAL A 189 97.70 51.77 -3.05
CA VAL A 189 97.60 50.29 -3.04
C VAL A 189 98.59 49.60 -2.07
N ILE A 190 99.58 50.37 -1.59
CA ILE A 190 100.67 50.00 -0.70
C ILE A 190 100.45 50.71 0.65
N PRO A 191 100.11 49.99 1.75
CA PRO A 191 100.00 50.60 3.07
C PRO A 191 101.29 51.35 3.45
N GLN A 192 101.21 52.48 4.16
CA GLN A 192 102.38 53.32 4.49
C GLN A 192 103.60 52.55 5.08
N ALA A 193 103.37 51.45 5.80
CA ALA A 193 104.41 50.55 6.31
C ALA A 193 105.27 49.86 5.21
N ALA A 194 104.86 49.94 3.95
CA ALA A 194 105.52 49.35 2.78
C ALA A 194 106.06 50.42 1.79
N ALA A 195 105.81 51.71 2.03
CA ALA A 195 106.44 52.81 1.29
C ALA A 195 107.93 52.98 1.65
N ASP A 196 108.33 52.60 2.88
CA ASP A 196 109.70 52.67 3.39
C ASP A 196 110.52 51.37 3.10
N MET A 197 109.98 50.47 2.26
CA MET A 197 110.64 49.23 1.87
C MET A 197 111.37 49.36 0.53
N GLY A 198 112.59 48.81 0.44
CA GLY A 198 113.33 48.72 -0.81
C GLY A 198 112.59 47.89 -1.87
N SER A 199 112.74 48.27 -3.15
CA SER A 199 111.92 47.79 -4.28
C SER A 199 111.77 46.27 -4.38
N GLU A 200 112.79 45.48 -4.04
CA GLU A 200 112.71 44.02 -4.04
C GLU A 200 111.73 43.47 -2.97
N ALA A 201 111.68 44.09 -1.79
CA ALA A 201 110.74 43.72 -0.73
C ALA A 201 109.30 44.09 -1.12
N THR A 202 109.10 45.26 -1.74
CA THR A 202 107.80 45.70 -2.27
C THR A 202 107.28 44.74 -3.36
N ILE A 203 108.14 44.27 -4.27
CA ILE A 203 107.77 43.25 -5.28
C ILE A 203 107.36 41.92 -4.62
N ARG A 204 108.03 41.50 -3.54
CA ARG A 204 107.65 40.28 -2.80
C ARG A 204 106.30 40.45 -2.08
N PHE A 205 106.07 41.62 -1.46
CA PHE A 205 104.79 41.96 -0.83
C PHE A 205 103.63 41.99 -1.85
N LEU A 206 103.81 42.65 -2.99
CA LEU A 206 102.78 42.71 -4.03
C LEU A 206 102.47 41.33 -4.62
N LYS A 207 103.47 40.46 -4.81
CA LYS A 207 103.24 39.06 -5.22
C LYS A 207 102.48 38.25 -4.17
N ALA A 208 102.72 38.48 -2.88
CA ALA A 208 101.96 37.85 -1.81
C ALA A 208 100.51 38.36 -1.77
N LYS A 209 100.28 39.68 -1.88
CA LYS A 209 98.94 40.30 -1.97
C LYS A 209 98.16 39.78 -3.18
N LEU A 210 98.79 39.72 -4.36
CA LEU A 210 98.18 39.16 -5.58
C LEU A 210 97.80 37.69 -5.38
N ARG A 211 98.67 36.88 -4.76
CA ARG A 211 98.35 35.48 -4.47
C ARG A 211 97.18 35.33 -3.49
N VAL A 212 97.14 36.11 -2.41
CA VAL A 212 96.00 36.11 -1.47
C VAL A 212 94.72 36.51 -2.19
N MET A 213 94.75 37.57 -3.01
CA MET A 213 93.59 38.00 -3.82
C MET A 213 93.16 36.94 -4.84
N GLN A 214 94.09 36.19 -5.44
CA GLN A 214 93.75 35.07 -6.33
C GLN A 214 93.10 33.92 -5.54
N GLU A 215 93.63 33.56 -4.37
CA GLU A 215 93.06 32.52 -3.50
C GLU A 215 91.67 32.95 -2.95
N GLU A 216 91.45 34.24 -2.71
CA GLU A 216 90.14 34.82 -2.37
C GLU A 216 89.17 34.83 -3.56
N LEU A 217 89.62 35.16 -4.77
CA LEU A 217 88.82 35.13 -5.99
C LEU A 217 88.41 33.69 -6.34
N ASP A 218 89.33 32.73 -6.25
CA ASP A 218 89.05 31.30 -6.46
C ASP A 218 88.07 30.78 -5.40
N ARG A 219 88.20 31.22 -4.14
CA ARG A 219 87.27 30.91 -3.05
C ARG A 219 85.87 31.49 -3.31
N LEU A 220 85.78 32.76 -3.70
CA LEU A 220 84.52 33.43 -4.03
C LEU A 220 83.86 32.78 -5.26
N GLY A 221 84.64 32.40 -6.27
CA GLY A 221 84.16 31.64 -7.44
C GLY A 221 83.58 30.28 -7.04
N GLN A 222 84.25 29.53 -6.16
CA GLN A 222 83.69 28.29 -5.61
C GLN A 222 82.43 28.52 -4.78
N GLU A 223 82.33 29.65 -4.06
CA GLU A 223 81.14 29.99 -3.27
C GLU A 223 79.96 30.41 -4.17
N CYS A 224 80.20 31.16 -5.24
CA CYS A 224 79.22 31.45 -6.29
C CYS A 224 78.73 30.16 -6.95
N ASN A 225 79.62 29.30 -7.43
CA ASN A 225 79.23 28.02 -8.05
C ASN A 225 78.35 27.17 -7.11
N LYS A 226 78.66 27.09 -5.81
CA LYS A 226 77.83 26.39 -4.81
C LYS A 226 76.46 27.05 -4.61
N LYS A 227 76.39 28.38 -4.64
CA LYS A 227 75.12 29.12 -4.57
C LYS A 227 74.29 28.92 -5.84
N ASP A 228 74.91 28.85 -7.01
CA ASP A 228 74.26 28.57 -8.28
C ASP A 228 73.73 27.14 -8.34
N GLU A 229 74.53 26.14 -7.94
CA GLU A 229 74.08 24.75 -7.74
C GLU A 229 72.86 24.70 -6.81
N ALA A 230 72.94 25.33 -5.63
CA ALA A 230 71.82 25.41 -4.69
C ALA A 230 70.58 26.11 -5.30
N ASN A 231 70.77 27.20 -6.04
CA ASN A 231 69.70 27.92 -6.73
C ASN A 231 69.03 27.04 -7.80
N THR A 232 69.77 26.23 -8.56
CA THR A 232 69.19 25.31 -9.54
C THR A 232 68.34 24.22 -8.87
N VAL A 233 68.80 23.67 -7.74
CA VAL A 233 68.07 22.67 -6.95
C VAL A 233 66.83 23.26 -6.27
N LEU A 234 66.92 24.49 -5.74
CA LEU A 234 65.75 25.19 -5.20
C LEU A 234 64.74 25.53 -6.30
N SER A 235 65.20 25.94 -7.48
CA SER A 235 64.32 26.24 -8.63
C SER A 235 63.60 25.00 -9.16
N SER A 236 64.30 23.85 -9.28
CA SER A 236 63.64 22.59 -9.64
C SER A 236 62.63 22.17 -8.58
N ARG A 237 62.97 22.33 -7.29
CA ARG A 237 62.07 22.00 -6.19
C ARG A 237 60.82 22.89 -6.13
N ILE A 238 60.94 24.18 -6.44
CA ILE A 238 59.78 25.08 -6.58
C ILE A 238 58.87 24.57 -7.69
N LYS A 239 59.41 24.26 -8.87
CA LYS A 239 58.63 23.74 -10.00
C LYS A 239 57.89 22.44 -9.66
N GLU A 240 58.56 21.48 -9.01
CA GLU A 240 57.92 20.24 -8.53
C GLU A 240 56.72 20.52 -7.60
N LEU A 241 56.85 21.47 -6.68
CA LEU A 241 55.80 21.84 -5.74
C LEU A 241 54.65 22.58 -6.45
N GLU A 242 54.93 23.38 -7.48
CA GLU A 242 53.91 24.05 -8.29
C GLU A 242 53.11 23.08 -9.17
N ASP A 243 53.79 22.11 -9.80
CA ASP A 243 53.16 21.03 -10.57
C ASP A 243 52.29 20.15 -9.68
N GLU A 244 52.78 19.78 -8.49
CA GLU A 244 52.02 19.02 -7.49
C GLU A 244 50.83 19.81 -6.93
N ARG A 245 50.99 21.11 -6.63
CA ARG A 245 49.87 22.01 -6.28
C ARG A 245 48.82 22.02 -7.40
N GLY A 246 49.24 22.10 -8.67
CA GLY A 246 48.36 22.05 -9.83
C GLY A 246 47.66 20.70 -10.02
N ARG A 247 48.29 19.59 -9.62
CA ARG A 247 47.67 18.26 -9.60
C ARG A 247 46.63 18.16 -8.48
N LEU A 248 47.00 18.51 -7.24
CA LEU A 248 46.11 18.50 -6.08
C LEU A 248 44.90 19.41 -6.27
N HIS A 249 45.07 20.60 -6.86
CA HIS A 249 43.95 21.50 -7.14
C HIS A 249 42.94 20.88 -8.11
N ARG A 250 43.40 20.18 -9.16
CA ARG A 250 42.52 19.46 -10.11
C ARG A 250 41.80 18.29 -9.44
N THR A 251 42.48 17.52 -8.59
CA THR A 251 41.86 16.43 -7.81
C THR A 251 40.81 16.96 -6.85
N ASN A 252 41.11 18.02 -6.10
CA ASN A 252 40.19 18.64 -5.14
C ASN A 252 38.94 19.20 -5.87
N ALA A 253 39.12 19.90 -7.00
CA ALA A 253 38.00 20.36 -7.82
C ALA A 253 37.12 19.20 -8.32
N SER A 254 37.72 18.08 -8.76
CA SER A 254 36.96 16.89 -9.15
C SER A 254 36.18 16.29 -7.97
N GLN A 255 36.83 16.11 -6.81
CA GLN A 255 36.20 15.59 -5.59
C GLN A 255 35.06 16.48 -5.11
N GLN A 256 35.21 17.81 -5.17
CA GLN A 256 34.15 18.77 -4.83
C GLN A 256 32.91 18.55 -5.72
N THR A 257 33.09 18.44 -7.06
CA THR A 257 31.94 18.14 -7.95
C THR A 257 31.29 16.78 -7.70
N GLN A 258 32.03 15.79 -7.19
CA GLN A 258 31.46 14.49 -6.81
C GLN A 258 30.66 14.60 -5.50
N ILE A 259 31.19 15.31 -4.50
CA ILE A 259 30.51 15.59 -3.24
C ILE A 259 29.16 16.28 -3.50
N ASP A 260 29.14 17.29 -4.36
CA ASP A 260 27.90 18.04 -4.63
C ASP A 260 26.88 17.23 -5.46
N LYS A 261 27.34 16.33 -6.35
CA LYS A 261 26.47 15.32 -6.99
C LYS A 261 25.87 14.35 -5.97
N PHE A 262 26.66 13.80 -5.06
CA PHE A 262 26.17 12.88 -4.04
C PHE A 262 25.20 13.55 -3.05
N LYS A 263 25.43 14.82 -2.69
CA LYS A 263 24.46 15.63 -1.93
C LYS A 263 23.13 15.76 -2.67
N SER A 264 23.15 16.14 -3.96
CA SER A 264 21.93 16.26 -4.77
C SER A 264 21.14 14.95 -4.81
N ILE A 265 21.82 13.83 -5.05
CA ILE A 265 21.18 12.50 -5.07
C ILE A 265 20.60 12.12 -3.70
N ALA A 266 21.31 12.44 -2.61
CA ALA A 266 20.83 12.18 -1.25
C ALA A 266 19.60 13.04 -0.88
N GLU A 267 19.57 14.31 -1.27
CA GLU A 267 18.41 15.19 -1.08
C GLU A 267 17.20 14.75 -1.92
N GLU A 268 17.42 14.34 -3.17
CA GLU A 268 16.37 13.75 -4.01
C GLU A 268 15.82 12.44 -3.44
N ALA A 269 16.70 11.54 -2.98
CA ALA A 269 16.30 10.27 -2.37
C ALA A 269 15.51 10.51 -1.09
N LYS A 270 15.93 11.46 -0.26
CA LYS A 270 15.19 11.89 0.93
C LYS A 270 13.82 12.46 0.57
N GLY A 271 13.73 13.37 -0.40
CA GLY A 271 12.45 13.93 -0.85
C GLY A 271 11.48 12.88 -1.41
N LYS A 272 12.01 11.85 -2.08
CA LYS A 272 11.22 10.67 -2.51
C LYS A 272 10.74 9.85 -1.30
N SER A 273 11.58 9.61 -0.30
CA SER A 273 11.19 8.94 0.96
C SER A 273 10.09 9.71 1.69
N ASP A 274 10.31 11.00 1.96
CA ASP A 274 9.35 11.87 2.64
C ASP A 274 7.99 11.88 1.90
N SER A 275 8.00 11.89 0.55
CA SER A 275 6.78 11.79 -0.26
C SER A 275 6.08 10.44 -0.10
N LEU A 276 6.81 9.32 -0.17
CA LEU A 276 6.25 7.99 0.01
C LEU A 276 5.67 7.80 1.43
N ASP A 277 6.32 8.34 2.46
CA ASP A 277 5.80 8.32 3.83
C ASP A 277 4.47 9.09 3.97
N THR A 278 4.33 10.24 3.30
CA THR A 278 3.03 10.96 3.28
C THR A 278 1.94 10.18 2.55
N GLN A 279 2.28 9.48 1.46
CA GLN A 279 1.34 8.64 0.71
C GLN A 279 0.92 7.42 1.54
N LEU A 280 1.87 6.72 2.17
CA LEU A 280 1.59 5.62 3.11
C LEU A 280 0.71 6.06 4.27
N ALA A 281 0.95 7.26 4.82
CA ALA A 281 0.10 7.82 5.87
C ALA A 281 -1.34 8.10 5.39
N SER A 282 -1.52 8.61 4.16
CA SER A 282 -2.85 8.81 3.56
C SER A 282 -3.57 7.49 3.34
N VAL A 283 -2.93 6.52 2.68
CA VAL A 283 -3.52 5.21 2.36
C VAL A 283 -3.88 4.44 3.64
N ARG A 284 -3.06 4.49 4.69
CA ARG A 284 -3.41 3.91 6.01
C ARG A 284 -4.66 4.55 6.60
N LYS A 285 -4.80 5.88 6.54
CA LYS A 285 -5.97 6.61 7.03
C LYS A 285 -7.24 6.30 6.21
N GLU A 286 -7.11 6.16 4.90
CA GLU A 286 -8.20 5.76 4.00
C GLU A 286 -8.65 4.32 4.26
N LEU A 287 -7.70 3.40 4.45
CA LEU A 287 -7.97 2.01 4.82
C LEU A 287 -8.70 1.88 6.17
N ASP A 288 -8.31 2.67 7.18
CA ASP A 288 -9.03 2.74 8.46
C ASP A 288 -10.43 3.36 8.30
N GLY A 289 -10.59 4.33 7.41
CA GLY A 289 -11.89 4.90 7.04
C GLY A 289 -12.82 3.87 6.38
N LEU A 290 -12.29 3.12 5.40
CA LEU A 290 -13.00 2.05 4.72
C LEU A 290 -13.40 0.92 5.67
N LYS A 291 -12.50 0.46 6.56
CA LYS A 291 -12.83 -0.55 7.60
C LYS A 291 -13.97 -0.11 8.52
N ARG A 292 -13.99 1.17 8.93
CA ARG A 292 -15.11 1.72 9.74
C ARG A 292 -16.41 1.75 8.96
N SER A 293 -16.37 2.20 7.70
CA SER A 293 -17.53 2.23 6.80
C SER A 293 -18.08 0.83 6.54
N GLN A 294 -17.21 -0.15 6.26
CA GLN A 294 -17.57 -1.55 6.07
C GLN A 294 -18.27 -2.14 7.31
N LYS A 295 -17.74 -1.89 8.51
CA LYS A 295 -18.37 -2.34 9.77
C LYS A 295 -19.74 -1.70 9.97
N GLN A 296 -19.90 -0.42 9.64
CA GLN A 296 -21.19 0.27 9.69
C GLN A 296 -22.17 -0.32 8.68
N GLN A 297 -21.75 -0.52 7.43
CA GLN A 297 -22.55 -1.14 6.38
C GLN A 297 -22.99 -2.56 6.75
N ALA A 298 -22.09 -3.41 7.24
CA ALA A 298 -22.42 -4.76 7.70
C ALA A 298 -23.46 -4.76 8.83
N SER A 299 -23.35 -3.85 9.81
CA SER A 299 -24.36 -3.70 10.86
C SER A 299 -25.72 -3.22 10.33
N SER A 300 -25.71 -2.33 9.34
CA SER A 300 -26.93 -1.86 8.67
C SER A 300 -27.57 -2.96 7.83
N GLN A 301 -26.76 -3.77 7.13
CA GLN A 301 -27.19 -4.88 6.30
C GLN A 301 -27.85 -5.97 7.16
N SER A 302 -27.21 -6.38 8.25
CA SER A 302 -27.79 -7.31 9.23
C SER A 302 -29.12 -6.78 9.80
N ALA A 303 -29.20 -5.48 10.12
CA ALA A 303 -30.45 -4.89 10.58
C ALA A 303 -31.56 -4.86 9.51
N THR A 304 -31.23 -4.71 8.22
CA THR A 304 -32.20 -4.83 7.13
C THR A 304 -32.60 -6.27 6.85
N GLU A 305 -31.68 -7.23 6.98
CA GLU A 305 -31.91 -8.66 6.82
C GLU A 305 -32.86 -9.21 7.89
N VAL A 306 -32.67 -8.83 9.16
CA VAL A 306 -33.61 -9.17 10.24
C VAL A 306 -35.01 -8.61 9.99
N ARG A 307 -35.13 -7.39 9.44
CA ARG A 307 -36.43 -6.81 9.06
C ARG A 307 -37.06 -7.54 7.86
N LEU A 308 -36.25 -7.95 6.89
CA LEU A 308 -36.70 -8.72 5.74
C LEU A 308 -37.23 -10.10 6.16
N ASN A 309 -36.46 -10.84 6.96
CA ASN A 309 -36.85 -12.17 7.46
C ASN A 309 -38.17 -12.10 8.25
N ARG A 310 -38.30 -11.12 9.15
CA ARG A 310 -39.57 -10.86 9.84
C ARG A 310 -40.74 -10.57 8.89
N ALA A 311 -40.51 -9.77 7.84
CA ALA A 311 -41.56 -9.49 6.85
C ALA A 311 -41.93 -10.75 6.03
N LEU A 312 -40.96 -11.64 5.75
CA LEU A 312 -41.20 -12.93 5.10
C LEU A 312 -42.01 -13.88 6.01
N GLU A 313 -41.66 -13.99 7.30
CA GLU A 313 -42.43 -14.74 8.31
C GLU A 313 -43.88 -14.22 8.44
N GLU A 314 -44.07 -12.89 8.46
CA GLU A 314 -45.39 -12.27 8.49
C GLU A 314 -46.19 -12.59 7.20
N ILE A 315 -45.56 -12.55 6.02
CA ILE A 315 -46.18 -12.94 4.74
C ILE A 315 -46.56 -14.42 4.73
N GLU A 316 -45.69 -15.32 5.18
CA GLU A 316 -45.96 -16.75 5.25
C GLU A 316 -47.14 -17.05 6.18
N LYS A 317 -47.16 -16.43 7.36
CA LYS A 317 -48.30 -16.49 8.30
C LYS A 317 -49.61 -16.01 7.68
N TYR A 318 -49.61 -14.96 6.87
CA TYR A 318 -50.82 -14.51 6.16
C TYR A 318 -51.25 -15.45 5.03
N LYS A 319 -50.30 -16.04 4.28
CA LYS A 319 -50.61 -17.09 3.29
C LYS A 319 -51.27 -18.30 3.96
N ASP A 320 -50.74 -18.72 5.11
CA ASP A 320 -51.25 -19.83 5.91
C ASP A 320 -52.67 -19.57 6.42
N GLN A 321 -52.92 -18.38 6.97
CA GLN A 321 -54.26 -17.95 7.40
C GLN A 321 -55.25 -17.89 6.23
N LEU A 322 -54.83 -17.39 5.07
CA LEU A 322 -55.65 -17.35 3.86
C LEU A 322 -55.99 -18.76 3.37
N HIS A 323 -55.02 -19.68 3.38
CA HIS A 323 -55.24 -21.08 2.99
C HIS A 323 -56.19 -21.81 3.95
N ARG A 324 -56.01 -21.63 5.26
CA ARG A 324 -56.91 -22.16 6.31
C ARG A 324 -58.33 -21.59 6.16
N SER A 325 -58.47 -20.29 5.92
CA SER A 325 -59.77 -19.64 5.70
C SER A 325 -60.48 -20.18 4.44
N LYS A 326 -59.76 -20.30 3.32
CA LYS A 326 -60.30 -20.89 2.08
C LYS A 326 -60.73 -22.35 2.25
N SER A 327 -59.93 -23.17 2.92
CA SER A 327 -60.28 -24.59 3.17
C SER A 327 -61.46 -24.74 4.13
N ALA A 328 -61.53 -23.94 5.20
CA ALA A 328 -62.66 -23.92 6.12
C ALA A 328 -63.96 -23.44 5.44
N SER A 329 -63.88 -22.40 4.60
CA SER A 329 -65.02 -21.91 3.80
C SER A 329 -65.53 -22.97 2.83
N LYS A 330 -64.62 -23.71 2.17
CA LYS A 330 -64.98 -24.82 1.29
C LYS A 330 -65.65 -25.96 2.06
N GLU A 331 -65.06 -26.43 3.16
CA GLU A 331 -65.65 -27.51 3.97
C GLU A 331 -67.01 -27.11 4.57
N SER A 332 -67.20 -25.86 4.99
CA SER A 332 -68.53 -25.37 5.43
C SER A 332 -69.54 -25.46 4.30
N THR A 333 -69.18 -24.99 3.10
CA THR A 333 -70.05 -25.03 1.91
C THR A 333 -70.39 -26.47 1.50
N ASP A 334 -69.41 -27.37 1.53
CA ASP A 334 -69.60 -28.79 1.22
C ASP A 334 -70.44 -29.50 2.31
N GLN A 335 -70.27 -29.14 3.58
CA GLN A 335 -71.08 -29.66 4.68
C GLN A 335 -72.53 -29.13 4.65
N GLU A 336 -72.73 -27.86 4.33
CA GLU A 336 -74.04 -27.24 4.11
C GLU A 336 -74.76 -27.88 2.93
N ARG A 337 -74.05 -28.15 1.82
CA ARG A 337 -74.60 -28.88 0.68
C ARG A 337 -75.05 -30.30 1.08
N ARG A 338 -74.19 -31.06 1.76
CA ARG A 338 -74.55 -32.41 2.29
C ARG A 338 -75.78 -32.36 3.21
N LYS A 339 -75.88 -31.36 4.09
CA LYS A 339 -77.04 -31.13 4.97
C LYS A 339 -78.30 -30.80 4.17
N MET A 340 -78.21 -29.94 3.15
CA MET A 340 -79.31 -29.61 2.25
C MET A 340 -79.80 -30.85 1.50
N ASP A 341 -78.90 -31.63 0.91
CA ASP A 341 -79.23 -32.85 0.17
C ASP A 341 -79.92 -33.89 1.07
N GLN A 342 -79.44 -34.07 2.31
CA GLN A 342 -80.08 -34.92 3.31
C GLN A 342 -81.50 -34.43 3.68
N LEU A 343 -81.66 -33.13 3.97
CA LEU A 343 -82.97 -32.55 4.28
C LEU A 343 -83.95 -32.65 3.10
N LEU A 344 -83.48 -32.51 1.86
CA LEU A 344 -84.29 -32.69 0.66
C LEU A 344 -84.71 -34.16 0.48
N ALA A 345 -83.84 -35.12 0.78
CA ALA A 345 -84.17 -36.54 0.75
C ALA A 345 -85.21 -36.91 1.83
N ASP A 346 -85.04 -36.39 3.04
CA ASP A 346 -85.98 -36.60 4.15
C ASP A 346 -87.33 -35.92 3.91
N ASN A 347 -87.35 -34.71 3.34
CA ASN A 347 -88.59 -34.03 2.98
C ASN A 347 -89.38 -34.84 1.94
N LYS A 348 -88.72 -35.30 0.86
CA LYS A 348 -89.33 -36.21 -0.14
C LYS A 348 -89.84 -37.52 0.47
N ARG A 349 -89.17 -38.06 1.50
CA ARG A 349 -89.61 -39.27 2.24
C ARG A 349 -90.87 -38.98 3.06
N LEU A 350 -90.89 -37.87 3.79
CA LEU A 350 -92.04 -37.44 4.60
C LEU A 350 -93.26 -37.10 3.72
N GLU A 351 -93.06 -36.48 2.55
CA GLU A 351 -94.14 -36.25 1.58
C GLU A 351 -94.77 -37.55 1.07
N LYS A 352 -93.96 -38.58 0.78
CA LYS A 352 -94.48 -39.91 0.40
C LYS A 352 -95.30 -40.53 1.53
N GLN A 353 -94.77 -40.57 2.75
CA GLN A 353 -95.48 -41.09 3.92
C GLN A 353 -96.79 -40.34 4.20
N LYS A 354 -96.78 -39.00 4.09
CA LYS A 354 -97.98 -38.16 4.17
C LYS A 354 -99.01 -38.55 3.09
N ASN A 355 -98.58 -38.72 1.85
CA ASN A 355 -99.46 -39.07 0.73
C ASN A 355 -100.04 -40.49 0.86
N GLU A 356 -99.26 -41.44 1.35
CA GLU A 356 -99.70 -42.80 1.71
C GLU A 356 -100.76 -42.75 2.81
N LEU A 357 -100.50 -42.02 3.91
CA LEU A 357 -101.42 -41.86 5.03
C LEU A 357 -102.72 -41.16 4.60
N MET A 358 -102.64 -40.08 3.83
CA MET A 358 -103.81 -39.39 3.25
C MET A 358 -104.61 -40.31 2.32
N THR A 359 -103.95 -41.22 1.61
CA THR A 359 -104.62 -42.23 0.77
C THR A 359 -105.30 -43.29 1.64
N GLY A 360 -104.66 -43.70 2.74
CA GLY A 360 -105.25 -44.56 3.77
C GLY A 360 -106.54 -43.97 4.37
N PHE A 361 -106.49 -42.72 4.85
CA PHE A 361 -107.68 -42.03 5.36
C PHE A 361 -108.79 -41.94 4.31
N LYS A 362 -108.49 -41.55 3.05
CA LYS A 362 -109.50 -41.52 1.98
C LYS A 362 -110.15 -42.89 1.72
N LYS A 363 -109.40 -43.99 1.83
CA LYS A 363 -109.94 -45.35 1.74
C LYS A 363 -110.82 -45.70 2.95
N GLN A 364 -110.40 -45.35 4.16
CA GLN A 364 -111.18 -45.56 5.39
C GLN A 364 -112.51 -44.78 5.38
N LEU A 365 -112.53 -43.51 4.94
CA LEU A 365 -113.77 -42.76 4.77
C LEU A 365 -114.75 -43.46 3.82
N LYS A 366 -114.29 -43.91 2.64
CA LYS A 366 -115.13 -44.67 1.70
C LYS A 366 -115.66 -45.98 2.30
N LEU A 367 -114.83 -46.69 3.07
CA LEU A 367 -115.25 -47.91 3.77
C LEU A 367 -116.33 -47.61 4.82
N ILE A 368 -116.20 -46.53 5.58
CA ILE A 368 -117.23 -46.08 6.54
C ILE A 368 -118.55 -45.80 5.82
N ASP A 369 -118.53 -45.14 4.65
CA ASP A 369 -119.76 -44.86 3.88
C ASP A 369 -120.42 -46.13 3.35
N VAL A 370 -119.64 -47.10 2.87
CA VAL A 370 -120.14 -48.42 2.46
C VAL A 370 -120.73 -49.19 3.64
N LEU A 371 -120.03 -49.24 4.78
CA LEU A 371 -120.50 -49.92 5.99
C LEU A 371 -121.77 -49.28 6.56
N LYS A 372 -121.89 -47.95 6.56
CA LYS A 372 -123.13 -47.24 6.93
C LYS A 372 -124.30 -47.65 6.02
N ARG A 373 -124.07 -47.71 4.71
CA ARG A 373 -125.09 -48.13 3.73
C ARG A 373 -125.48 -49.60 3.90
N GLN A 374 -124.51 -50.48 4.12
CA GLN A 374 -124.76 -51.90 4.41
C GLN A 374 -125.53 -52.07 5.72
N LYS A 375 -125.16 -51.36 6.79
CA LYS A 375 -125.89 -51.35 8.06
C LYS A 375 -127.36 -50.96 7.84
N MET A 376 -127.62 -49.87 7.11
CA MET A 376 -128.98 -49.42 6.75
C MET A 376 -129.76 -50.48 5.96
N HIS A 377 -129.14 -51.14 4.98
CA HIS A 377 -129.79 -52.23 4.23
C HIS A 377 -130.11 -53.44 5.12
N VAL A 378 -129.21 -53.82 6.04
CA VAL A 378 -129.43 -54.92 6.98
C VAL A 378 -130.50 -54.57 8.02
N GLU A 379 -130.54 -53.33 8.51
CA GLU A 379 -131.60 -52.85 9.41
C GLU A 379 -132.97 -52.85 8.70
N ALA A 380 -133.04 -52.37 7.46
CA ALA A 380 -134.26 -52.45 6.65
C ALA A 380 -134.70 -53.90 6.39
N ALA A 381 -133.78 -54.79 6.04
CA ALA A 381 -134.07 -56.21 5.83
C ALA A 381 -134.54 -56.91 7.11
N LYS A 382 -133.98 -56.56 8.28
CA LYS A 382 -134.46 -57.07 9.59
C LYS A 382 -135.86 -56.57 9.92
N MET A 383 -136.17 -55.30 9.65
CA MET A 383 -137.52 -54.76 9.85
C MET A 383 -138.54 -55.44 8.92
N LEU A 384 -138.15 -55.73 7.67
CA LEU A 384 -138.98 -56.49 6.72
C LEU A 384 -139.19 -57.94 7.19
N ALA A 385 -138.13 -58.66 7.56
CA ALA A 385 -138.24 -60.02 8.09
C ALA A 385 -139.09 -60.09 9.36
N PHE A 386 -138.98 -59.11 10.26
CA PHE A 386 -139.86 -59.01 11.42
C PHE A 386 -141.33 -58.82 11.01
N SER A 387 -141.62 -57.95 10.03
CA SER A 387 -142.99 -57.80 9.51
C SER A 387 -143.50 -59.05 8.77
N GLU A 388 -142.63 -59.83 8.14
CA GLU A 388 -142.96 -61.09 7.49
C GLU A 388 -143.26 -62.18 8.53
N GLU A 389 -142.44 -62.32 9.59
CA GLU A 389 -142.71 -63.23 10.71
C GLU A 389 -144.04 -62.93 11.41
N GLU A 390 -144.34 -61.65 11.69
CA GLU A 390 -145.61 -61.26 12.29
C GLU A 390 -146.81 -61.49 11.34
N PHE A 391 -146.62 -61.32 10.02
CA PHE A 391 -147.64 -61.61 9.02
C PHE A 391 -147.90 -63.13 8.88
N VAL A 392 -146.85 -63.96 8.92
CA VAL A 392 -146.97 -65.43 8.90
C VAL A 392 -147.65 -65.95 10.17
N LYS A 393 -147.31 -65.43 11.35
CA LYS A 393 -148.03 -65.77 12.61
C LYS A 393 -149.52 -65.45 12.51
N ALA A 394 -149.88 -64.32 11.88
CA ALA A 394 -151.28 -63.94 11.66
C ALA A 394 -152.01 -64.87 10.67
N LEU A 395 -151.29 -65.55 9.76
CA LEU A 395 -151.83 -66.57 8.85
C LEU A 395 -151.94 -67.95 9.52
N GLU A 396 -150.98 -68.34 10.36
CA GLU A 396 -151.03 -69.61 11.11
C GLU A 396 -152.17 -69.66 12.14
N TRP A 397 -152.69 -68.51 12.58
CA TRP A 397 -153.93 -68.42 13.37
C TRP A 397 -155.22 -68.70 12.57
N GLY A 398 -155.10 -68.99 11.26
CA GLY A 398 -156.21 -69.28 10.35
C GLY A 398 -156.35 -70.76 9.93
N SER A 399 -155.71 -71.71 10.63
CA SER A 399 -155.86 -73.17 10.40
C SER A 399 -156.11 -73.94 11.71
#